data_AF-A0AAV4A5M7-F1
#
_entry.id   AF-A0AAV4A5M7-F1
#
_cell.length_a   1.000
_cell.length_b   1.000
_cell.length_c   1.000
_cell.angle_alpha   90.00
_cell.angle_beta   90.00
_cell.angle_gamma   90.00
#
_symmetry.space_group_name_H-M   'P 1'
#
loop_
_entity.id
_entity.type
_entity.pdbx_description
1 polymer ?
#
loop_
_entity_poly.entity_id
_entity_poly.type
_entity_poly.pdbx_seq_one_letter_code
_entity_poly.pdbx_strand_id
1 'polypeptide(L)'
;MNSVMQEVTGSENTTSGQHAESSQSRMRRDDEDMRSLLNFLLSRDPFAWDETLRSISTGVTADQIVSPDRAKEVGYAILESMKDNAVKDYTFRRKEQVVTMGVKASAKVDGLLRVSDKAKLTDALVSAASQESADETSDIEYVLDGGSLLHRIPWRRSDTFAAIGQTYVEYVQRMYMKPRIVFDGYNDGPSTKDATHLRRSCGVVGPTIRFNPEMVCSARKEHFLANPNNKQAFVQYLGDVLEKDGCQVLHAQGDANTLIVRTAVSCAIYKTTVVIGEDTDLLVLLLHHVDLRSRPLLLKSRSKTKKHRQIDILSMKTCLICHLLPFLHAINGCDTTSRLFGVAKELPLKKIKTDADFKTAVETFCT
;
A
#
# COMPACT_ATOMS: atom_id res chain seq x y z
N MET A 1 -25.81 -10.07 -15.73
CA MET A 1 -26.45 -8.96 -16.49
C MET A 1 -26.71 -9.34 -17.95
N ASN A 2 -25.75 -9.94 -18.67
CA ASN A 2 -25.97 -10.36 -20.07
C ASN A 2 -26.86 -11.61 -20.24
N SER A 3 -26.87 -12.56 -19.29
CA SER A 3 -27.72 -13.77 -19.41
C SER A 3 -29.22 -13.46 -19.28
N VAL A 4 -29.58 -12.50 -18.42
CA VAL A 4 -30.96 -12.04 -18.22
C VAL A 4 -31.49 -11.34 -19.50
N MET A 5 -30.62 -10.62 -20.22
CA MET A 5 -30.97 -10.00 -21.50
C MET A 5 -31.13 -11.02 -22.64
N GLN A 6 -30.40 -12.15 -22.61
CA GLN A 6 -30.48 -13.19 -23.64
C GLN A 6 -31.76 -14.01 -23.55
N GLU A 7 -32.23 -14.29 -22.33
CA GLU A 7 -33.49 -15.00 -22.08
C GLU A 7 -34.72 -14.17 -22.47
N VAL A 8 -34.63 -12.84 -22.36
CA VAL A 8 -35.71 -11.90 -22.72
C VAL A 8 -35.77 -11.61 -24.22
N THR A 9 -34.67 -11.75 -24.96
CA THR A 9 -34.58 -11.31 -26.38
C THR A 9 -34.57 -12.46 -27.40
N GLY A 10 -34.52 -13.72 -26.96
CA GLY A 10 -34.65 -14.90 -27.84
C GLY A 10 -33.55 -15.05 -28.90
N SER A 11 -32.41 -14.38 -28.74
CA SER A 11 -31.34 -14.33 -29.75
C SER A 11 -30.11 -15.12 -29.28
N GLU A 12 -29.83 -16.26 -29.93
CA GLU A 12 -28.63 -17.07 -29.70
C GLU A 12 -27.45 -16.49 -30.50
N ASN A 13 -26.53 -15.78 -29.84
CA ASN A 13 -25.27 -15.39 -30.45
C ASN A 13 -24.18 -16.42 -30.15
N THR A 14 -23.62 -17.00 -31.22
CA THR A 14 -22.52 -17.95 -31.19
C THR A 14 -21.23 -17.29 -30.68
N THR A 15 -20.71 -17.85 -29.59
CA THR A 15 -19.37 -17.73 -28.97
C THR A 15 -18.43 -16.64 -29.52
N SER A 16 -18.32 -15.52 -28.81
CA SER A 16 -17.12 -14.67 -28.83
C SER A 16 -16.32 -14.86 -27.54
N GLY A 17 -14.99 -14.69 -27.60
CA GLY A 17 -14.04 -14.91 -26.50
C GLY A 17 -14.22 -14.03 -25.24
N GLN A 18 -15.34 -13.33 -25.09
CA GLN A 18 -15.73 -12.55 -23.91
C GLN A 18 -16.32 -13.39 -22.77
N HIS A 19 -16.46 -14.71 -22.95
CA HIS A 19 -17.16 -15.63 -22.02
C HIS A 19 -16.23 -16.51 -21.15
N ALA A 20 -14.93 -16.23 -21.08
CA ALA A 20 -14.02 -17.05 -20.27
C ALA A 20 -14.35 -16.98 -18.76
N GLU A 21 -14.78 -15.81 -18.27
CA GLU A 21 -15.11 -15.53 -16.85
C GLU A 21 -16.45 -16.12 -16.38
N SER A 22 -17.39 -16.40 -17.29
CA SER A 22 -18.77 -16.83 -16.98
C SER A 22 -19.05 -18.30 -17.32
N SER A 23 -18.00 -19.09 -17.55
CA SER A 23 -18.13 -20.53 -17.75
C SER A 23 -18.68 -21.22 -16.50
N GLN A 24 -19.53 -22.24 -16.69
CA GLN A 24 -20.12 -23.03 -15.59
C GLN A 24 -19.06 -23.61 -14.64
N SER A 25 -17.87 -23.91 -15.14
CA SER A 25 -16.74 -24.42 -14.34
C SER A 25 -16.07 -23.35 -13.47
N ARG A 26 -16.13 -22.06 -13.84
CA ARG A 26 -15.68 -20.95 -13.00
C ARG A 26 -16.77 -20.54 -12.02
N MET A 27 -18.04 -20.49 -12.43
CA MET A 27 -19.17 -20.27 -11.53
C MET A 27 -19.25 -21.33 -10.43
N ARG A 28 -19.02 -22.61 -10.75
CA ARG A 28 -18.97 -23.70 -9.75
C ARG A 28 -17.81 -23.54 -8.77
N ARG A 29 -16.62 -23.12 -9.24
CA ARG A 29 -15.48 -22.85 -8.36
C ARG A 29 -15.70 -21.63 -7.47
N ASP A 30 -16.29 -20.56 -8.00
CA ASP A 30 -16.66 -19.39 -7.22
C ASP A 30 -17.72 -19.72 -6.16
N ASP A 31 -18.69 -20.60 -6.49
CA ASP A 31 -19.72 -21.11 -5.56
C ASP A 31 -19.11 -22.01 -4.47
N GLU A 32 -18.12 -22.84 -4.82
CA GLU A 32 -17.38 -23.68 -3.88
C GLU A 32 -16.46 -22.87 -2.95
N ASP A 33 -15.74 -21.89 -3.49
CA ASP A 33 -14.94 -20.93 -2.72
C ASP A 33 -15.84 -20.07 -1.81
N MET A 34 -17.05 -19.71 -2.28
CA MET A 34 -18.05 -18.98 -1.50
C MET A 34 -18.61 -19.83 -0.36
N ARG A 35 -18.96 -21.10 -0.59
CA ARG A 35 -19.32 -22.02 0.49
C ARG A 35 -18.17 -22.19 1.48
N SER A 36 -16.94 -22.24 1.01
CA SER A 36 -15.76 -22.32 1.89
C SER A 36 -15.61 -21.08 2.77
N LEU A 37 -15.78 -19.87 2.20
CA LEU A 37 -15.74 -18.62 2.93
C LEU A 37 -16.92 -18.45 3.91
N LEU A 38 -18.15 -18.77 3.47
CA LEU A 38 -19.32 -18.72 4.33
C LEU A 38 -19.21 -19.76 5.45
N ASN A 39 -18.77 -20.98 5.17
CA ASN A 39 -18.52 -21.97 6.22
C ASN A 39 -17.41 -21.51 7.16
N PHE A 40 -16.37 -20.85 6.66
CA PHE A 40 -15.32 -20.27 7.51
C PHE A 40 -15.88 -19.19 8.44
N LEU A 41 -16.66 -18.24 7.92
CA LEU A 41 -17.25 -17.15 8.70
C LEU A 41 -18.39 -17.61 9.61
N LEU A 42 -19.22 -18.56 9.19
CA LEU A 42 -20.31 -19.14 10.00
C LEU A 42 -19.77 -20.02 11.13
N SER A 43 -18.68 -20.76 10.90
CA SER A 43 -18.03 -21.56 11.96
C SER A 43 -17.07 -20.76 12.82
N ARG A 44 -16.70 -19.55 12.39
CA ARG A 44 -15.71 -18.68 13.06
C ARG A 44 -16.15 -17.23 12.89
N ASP A 45 -17.32 -16.90 13.42
CA ASP A 45 -17.83 -15.54 13.41
C ASP A 45 -16.88 -14.65 14.20
N PRO A 46 -16.17 -13.70 13.56
CA PRO A 46 -15.21 -12.86 14.24
C PRO A 46 -15.88 -11.75 15.10
N PHE A 47 -17.21 -11.66 15.10
CA PHE A 47 -18.00 -10.75 15.95
C PHE A 47 -18.86 -11.47 16.97
N ALA A 48 -18.90 -12.81 16.95
CA ALA A 48 -19.48 -13.56 18.04
C ALA A 48 -18.67 -13.23 19.30
N TRP A 49 -19.38 -12.92 20.39
CA TRP A 49 -18.76 -12.65 21.66
C TRP A 49 -18.04 -13.92 22.13
N ASP A 50 -16.71 -13.87 22.17
CA ASP A 50 -15.81 -14.94 22.59
C ASP A 50 -14.81 -14.32 23.57
N GLU A 51 -14.68 -14.90 24.76
CA GLU A 51 -13.71 -14.46 25.77
C GLU A 51 -12.26 -14.72 25.34
N THR A 52 -12.07 -15.56 24.31
CA THR A 52 -10.75 -15.94 23.81
C THR A 52 -10.33 -15.11 22.60
N LEU A 53 -9.07 -14.64 22.61
CA LEU A 53 -8.51 -13.92 21.47
C LEU A 53 -8.23 -14.89 20.33
N ARG A 54 -8.65 -14.57 19.11
CA ARG A 54 -8.45 -15.46 17.95
C ARG A 54 -7.85 -14.71 16.77
N SER A 55 -6.87 -15.32 16.11
CA SER A 55 -6.37 -14.79 14.83
C SER A 55 -7.41 -14.95 13.74
N ILE A 56 -7.82 -13.84 13.13
CA ILE A 56 -8.73 -13.82 11.98
C ILE A 56 -8.10 -14.51 10.75
N SER A 57 -6.77 -14.46 10.62
CA SER A 57 -6.06 -14.99 9.45
C SER A 57 -5.82 -16.50 9.49
N THR A 58 -5.69 -17.08 10.69
CA THR A 58 -5.38 -18.51 10.90
C THR A 58 -6.50 -19.27 11.61
N GLY A 59 -7.41 -18.56 12.28
CA GLY A 59 -8.42 -19.13 13.17
C GLY A 59 -7.85 -19.72 14.47
N VAL A 60 -6.55 -19.51 14.75
CA VAL A 60 -5.89 -20.01 15.96
C VAL A 60 -6.34 -19.16 17.15
N THR A 61 -6.86 -19.82 18.17
CA THR A 61 -7.14 -19.21 19.47
C THR A 61 -5.82 -18.98 20.20
N ALA A 62 -5.66 -17.79 20.74
CA ALA A 62 -4.48 -17.35 21.43
C ALA A 62 -4.36 -18.05 22.78
N ASP A 63 -3.12 -18.36 23.14
CA ASP A 63 -2.78 -18.83 24.47
C ASP A 63 -3.04 -17.72 25.50
N GLN A 64 -3.28 -18.06 26.76
CA GLN A 64 -3.60 -17.13 27.85
C GLN A 64 -2.51 -16.08 28.08
N ILE A 65 -1.28 -16.35 27.62
CA ILE A 65 -0.15 -15.42 27.70
C ILE A 65 -0.21 -14.29 26.67
N VAL A 66 -1.05 -14.41 25.64
CA VAL A 66 -1.17 -13.45 24.54
C VAL A 66 -2.12 -12.33 24.95
N SER A 67 -1.69 -11.07 24.83
CA SER A 67 -2.42 -9.91 25.36
C SER A 67 -2.49 -8.67 24.45
N PRO A 68 -2.65 -8.80 23.10
CA PRO A 68 -2.69 -7.67 22.18
C PRO A 68 -3.89 -6.73 22.39
N ASP A 69 -5.00 -7.24 22.91
CA ASP A 69 -6.18 -6.51 23.33
C ASP A 69 -5.88 -5.48 24.43
N ARG A 70 -4.92 -5.78 25.31
CA ARG A 70 -4.49 -4.92 26.41
C ARG A 70 -3.38 -3.95 26.03
N ALA A 71 -3.08 -3.79 24.74
CA ALA A 71 -1.94 -2.98 24.28
C ALA A 71 -1.98 -1.53 24.76
N LYS A 72 -3.18 -0.95 24.85
CA LYS A 72 -3.38 0.40 25.36
C LYS A 72 -3.01 0.51 26.85
N GLU A 73 -3.48 -0.43 27.68
CA GLU A 73 -3.20 -0.46 29.12
C GLU A 73 -1.71 -0.66 29.39
N VAL A 74 -1.10 -1.63 28.68
CA VAL A 74 0.33 -1.91 28.77
C VAL A 74 1.15 -0.69 28.33
N GLY A 75 0.72 0.00 27.27
CA GLY A 75 1.33 1.24 26.82
C GLY A 75 1.30 2.34 27.88
N TYR A 76 0.16 2.54 28.55
CA TYR A 76 0.07 3.51 29.65
C TYR A 76 0.93 3.12 30.86
N ALA A 77 1.00 1.85 31.22
CA ALA A 77 1.88 1.39 32.30
C ALA A 77 3.36 1.64 31.99
N ILE A 78 3.78 1.43 30.73
CA ILE A 78 5.14 1.76 30.28
C ILE A 78 5.37 3.27 30.37
N LEU A 79 4.43 4.11 29.89
CA LEU A 79 4.54 5.56 29.99
C LEU A 79 4.64 6.05 31.43
N GLU A 80 3.92 5.41 32.36
CA GLU A 80 4.01 5.73 33.78
C GLU A 80 5.39 5.38 34.34
N SER A 81 5.96 4.23 33.95
CA SER A 81 7.33 3.83 34.34
C SER A 81 8.44 4.70 33.73
N MET A 82 8.11 5.52 32.73
CA MET A 82 9.02 6.51 32.15
C MET A 82 9.05 7.82 32.94
N LYS A 83 8.08 8.06 33.85
CA LYS A 83 8.14 9.24 34.71
C LYS A 83 9.42 9.20 35.54
N ASP A 84 10.06 10.35 35.66
CA ASP A 84 11.32 10.56 36.39
C ASP A 84 12.58 9.90 35.78
N ASN A 85 12.48 9.30 34.59
CA ASN A 85 13.61 8.80 33.81
C ASN A 85 13.94 9.75 32.64
N ALA A 86 15.23 10.02 32.43
CA ALA A 86 15.66 10.72 31.23
C ALA A 86 15.40 9.85 29.99
N VAL A 87 14.85 10.46 28.92
CA VAL A 87 14.43 9.75 27.69
C VAL A 87 15.56 8.91 27.07
N LYS A 88 16.82 9.31 27.26
CA LYS A 88 17.99 8.60 26.71
C LYS A 88 18.41 7.37 27.52
N ASP A 89 17.99 7.27 28.77
CA ASP A 89 18.46 6.24 29.71
C ASP A 89 17.41 5.15 29.95
N TYR A 90 16.16 5.38 29.54
CA TYR A 90 15.09 4.40 29.66
C TYR A 90 15.19 3.30 28.58
N THR A 91 15.32 2.05 29.02
CA THR A 91 15.38 0.89 28.12
C THR A 91 14.11 0.05 28.23
N PHE A 92 13.40 -0.12 27.12
CA PHE A 92 12.21 -0.98 27.06
C PHE A 92 12.56 -2.45 27.31
N ARG A 93 11.85 -3.09 28.24
CA ARG A 93 12.05 -4.50 28.58
C ARG A 93 11.01 -5.36 27.86
N ARG A 94 11.46 -6.37 27.13
CA ARG A 94 10.56 -7.30 26.39
C ARG A 94 9.52 -7.98 27.26
N LYS A 95 9.82 -8.24 28.54
CA LYS A 95 8.87 -8.85 29.50
C LYS A 95 7.72 -7.92 29.92
N GLU A 96 7.88 -6.61 29.72
CA GLU A 96 6.89 -5.57 30.05
C GLU A 96 6.10 -5.15 28.81
N GLN A 97 6.47 -5.64 27.62
CA GLN A 97 5.77 -5.38 26.37
C GLN A 97 4.61 -6.37 26.19
N VAL A 98 3.66 -5.96 25.35
CA VAL A 98 2.54 -6.79 24.90
C VAL A 98 3.05 -8.08 24.28
N VAL A 99 2.51 -9.20 24.75
CA VAL A 99 2.79 -10.51 24.15
C VAL A 99 1.84 -10.71 22.98
N THR A 100 2.38 -10.68 21.77
CA THR A 100 1.63 -10.98 20.56
C THR A 100 1.62 -12.49 20.31
N MET A 101 0.71 -12.96 19.45
CA MET A 101 0.75 -14.34 18.95
C MET A 101 2.04 -14.57 18.16
N GLY A 102 3.07 -15.05 18.85
CA GLY A 102 4.31 -15.52 18.25
C GLY A 102 4.13 -16.93 17.68
N VAL A 103 4.66 -17.16 16.48
CA VAL A 103 4.64 -18.40 15.69
C VAL A 103 5.43 -19.54 16.36
N LYS A 104 5.06 -19.95 17.57
CA LYS A 104 5.61 -21.13 18.22
C LYS A 104 4.50 -22.16 18.40
N ALA A 105 4.67 -23.27 17.67
CA ALA A 105 3.85 -24.48 17.67
C ALA A 105 2.59 -24.50 16.78
N SER A 106 2.78 -24.30 15.48
CA SER A 106 1.97 -25.00 14.46
C SER A 106 2.80 -25.11 13.17
N ALA A 107 2.71 -26.27 12.52
CA ALA A 107 3.63 -26.78 11.50
C ALA A 107 4.13 -25.76 10.46
N LYS A 108 5.40 -25.90 10.06
CA LYS A 108 6.08 -25.15 8.99
C LYS A 108 5.20 -25.07 7.72
N VAL A 109 4.48 -23.97 7.56
CA VAL A 109 4.19 -23.35 6.27
C VAL A 109 4.62 -21.89 6.44
N ASP A 110 5.90 -21.70 6.19
CA ASP A 110 6.64 -20.43 6.03
C ASP A 110 5.98 -19.21 6.70
N GLY A 111 6.36 -18.96 7.97
CA GLY A 111 5.79 -17.97 8.89
C GLY A 111 5.94 -16.49 8.50
N LEU A 112 5.64 -16.16 7.24
CA LEU A 112 5.53 -14.84 6.66
C LEU A 112 4.05 -14.57 6.34
N LEU A 113 3.62 -13.30 6.47
CA LEU A 113 2.31 -12.87 5.98
C LEU A 113 2.20 -13.26 4.48
N ARG A 114 1.06 -13.87 4.11
CA ARG A 114 0.84 -14.28 2.72
C ARG A 114 0.84 -13.06 1.80
N VAL A 115 1.73 -13.09 0.81
CA VAL A 115 1.90 -11.99 -0.15
C VAL A 115 0.63 -11.84 -1.00
N SER A 116 0.04 -10.64 -0.97
CA SER A 116 -0.95 -10.24 -1.95
C SER A 116 -0.23 -9.76 -3.22
N ASP A 117 -0.61 -10.31 -4.39
CA ASP A 117 -0.18 -9.72 -5.67
C ASP A 117 -1.08 -8.50 -5.95
N LYS A 118 -0.60 -7.34 -5.48
CA LYS A 118 -1.31 -6.04 -5.39
C LYS A 118 -1.80 -5.52 -6.76
N ALA A 119 -1.18 -5.95 -7.87
CA ALA A 119 -1.50 -5.48 -9.21
C ALA A 119 -2.93 -5.83 -9.67
N LYS A 120 -3.48 -6.98 -9.25
CA LYS A 120 -4.82 -7.44 -9.69
C LYS A 120 -5.98 -6.62 -9.13
N LEU A 121 -5.83 -6.05 -7.92
CA LEU A 121 -6.87 -5.18 -7.34
C LEU A 121 -7.00 -3.89 -8.16
N THR A 122 -5.85 -3.28 -8.47
CA THR A 122 -5.77 -2.10 -9.33
C THR A 122 -6.32 -2.39 -10.73
N ASP A 123 -6.01 -3.56 -11.30
CA ASP A 123 -6.58 -3.99 -12.60
C ASP A 123 -8.12 -4.02 -12.55
N ALA A 124 -8.69 -4.67 -11.52
CA ALA A 124 -10.14 -4.78 -11.36
C ALA A 124 -10.85 -3.44 -11.12
N LEU A 125 -10.23 -2.55 -10.33
CA LEU A 125 -10.75 -1.19 -10.08
C LEU A 125 -10.75 -0.35 -11.37
N VAL A 126 -9.67 -0.40 -12.14
CA VAL A 126 -9.54 0.34 -13.40
C VAL A 126 -10.51 -0.19 -14.45
N SER A 127 -10.69 -1.51 -14.56
CA SER A 127 -11.69 -2.10 -15.47
C SER A 127 -13.13 -1.73 -15.11
N ALA A 128 -13.39 -1.34 -13.86
CA ALA A 128 -14.72 -0.94 -13.41
C ALA A 128 -15.01 0.57 -13.59
N ALA A 129 -14.01 1.39 -13.92
CA ALA A 129 -14.15 2.84 -14.06
C ALA A 129 -14.03 3.28 -15.52
N SER A 130 -14.99 4.05 -16.03
CA SER A 130 -14.89 4.71 -17.34
C SER A 130 -13.73 5.72 -17.30
N GLN A 131 -12.75 5.58 -18.18
CA GLN A 131 -11.61 6.50 -18.26
C GLN A 131 -11.87 7.52 -19.37
N GLU A 132 -11.95 8.81 -19.01
CA GLU A 132 -11.84 9.90 -19.97
C GLU A 132 -10.41 10.45 -19.95
N SER A 133 -9.86 10.72 -21.13
CA SER A 133 -8.52 11.30 -21.26
C SER A 133 -8.55 12.77 -20.83
N ALA A 134 -7.95 13.08 -19.69
CA ALA A 134 -7.73 14.48 -19.30
C ALA A 134 -6.84 15.19 -20.32
N ASP A 135 -7.29 16.35 -20.78
CA ASP A 135 -6.60 17.22 -21.72
C ASP A 135 -5.30 17.76 -21.08
N GLU A 136 -4.21 17.84 -21.85
CA GLU A 136 -2.91 18.32 -21.39
C GLU A 136 -2.94 19.85 -21.22
N THR A 137 -3.64 20.33 -20.19
CA THR A 137 -3.58 21.73 -19.79
C THR A 137 -2.18 22.07 -19.28
N SER A 138 -1.66 23.24 -19.64
CA SER A 138 -0.28 23.69 -19.36
C SER A 138 0.04 24.02 -17.90
N ASP A 139 -0.89 23.83 -16.95
CA ASP A 139 -0.69 24.09 -15.52
C ASP A 139 -0.95 22.84 -14.67
N ILE A 140 0.01 21.90 -14.71
CA ILE A 140 -0.03 20.63 -13.94
C ILE A 140 0.98 20.70 -12.80
N GLU A 141 0.51 20.37 -11.59
CA GLU A 141 1.35 20.14 -10.42
C GLU A 141 1.68 18.64 -10.31
N TYR A 142 2.97 18.30 -10.22
CA TYR A 142 3.41 16.91 -10.04
C TYR A 142 3.79 16.63 -8.58
N VAL A 143 3.26 15.54 -8.03
CA VAL A 143 3.66 15.01 -6.71
C VAL A 143 4.31 13.64 -6.91
N LEU A 144 5.58 13.50 -6.54
CA LEU A 144 6.36 12.29 -6.74
C LEU A 144 6.52 11.49 -5.44
N ASP A 145 6.28 10.18 -5.53
CA ASP A 145 6.75 9.20 -4.56
C ASP A 145 8.28 9.09 -4.66
N GLY A 146 8.96 9.63 -3.66
CA GLY A 146 10.42 9.62 -3.54
C GLY A 146 10.98 8.21 -3.42
N GLY A 147 10.27 7.27 -2.79
CA GLY A 147 10.65 5.87 -2.72
C GLY A 147 10.67 5.21 -4.10
N SER A 148 9.63 5.43 -4.91
CA SER A 148 9.59 4.97 -6.30
C SER A 148 10.69 5.62 -7.16
N LEU A 149 10.92 6.93 -6.97
CA LEU A 149 11.97 7.69 -7.66
C LEU A 149 13.36 7.10 -7.37
N LEU A 150 13.67 6.81 -6.10
CA LEU A 150 14.93 6.20 -5.69
C LEU A 150 15.23 4.94 -6.49
N HIS A 151 14.27 4.03 -6.62
CA HIS A 151 14.48 2.75 -7.32
C HIS A 151 14.50 2.89 -8.84
N ARG A 152 13.92 3.96 -9.41
CA ARG A 152 13.80 4.16 -10.86
C ARG A 152 15.13 4.43 -11.56
N ILE A 153 15.99 5.27 -10.98
CA ILE A 153 17.21 5.75 -11.64
C ILE A 153 18.38 4.80 -11.37
N PRO A 154 18.96 4.14 -12.38
CA PRO A 154 20.09 3.25 -12.17
C PRO A 154 21.34 4.03 -11.76
N TRP A 155 22.14 3.49 -10.84
CA TRP A 155 23.44 4.06 -10.47
C TRP A 155 24.53 3.37 -11.29
N ARG A 156 25.39 4.14 -11.98
CA ARG A 156 26.50 3.54 -12.74
C ARG A 156 27.62 3.22 -11.77
N ARG A 157 28.39 2.19 -12.11
CA ARG A 157 29.61 1.88 -11.35
C ARG A 157 30.59 3.03 -11.52
N SER A 158 31.21 3.41 -10.42
CA SER A 158 32.21 4.48 -10.35
C SER A 158 31.66 5.92 -10.41
N ASP A 159 30.33 6.13 -10.41
CA ASP A 159 29.78 7.48 -10.25
C ASP A 159 30.01 7.99 -8.83
N THR A 160 30.31 9.29 -8.69
CA THR A 160 30.30 9.97 -7.40
C THR A 160 28.87 10.19 -6.90
N PHE A 161 28.68 10.39 -5.61
CA PHE A 161 27.35 10.74 -5.08
C PHE A 161 26.80 12.04 -5.69
N ALA A 162 27.68 13.00 -6.02
CA ALA A 162 27.36 14.21 -6.79
C ALA A 162 26.82 13.89 -8.17
N ALA A 163 27.52 13.05 -8.94
CA ALA A 163 27.07 12.62 -10.26
C ALA A 163 25.73 11.86 -10.17
N ILE A 164 25.57 10.98 -9.18
CA ILE A 164 24.31 10.29 -8.93
C ILE A 164 23.20 11.32 -8.65
N GLY A 165 23.39 12.23 -7.69
CA GLY A 165 22.41 13.29 -7.38
C GLY A 165 22.01 14.11 -8.60
N GLN A 166 22.98 14.46 -9.45
CA GLN A 166 22.74 15.18 -10.69
C GLN A 166 21.86 14.38 -11.67
N THR A 167 22.04 13.06 -11.79
CA THR A 167 21.15 12.23 -12.63
C THR A 167 19.69 12.25 -12.15
N TYR A 168 19.46 12.40 -10.84
CA TYR A 168 18.09 12.59 -10.31
C TYR A 168 17.52 13.95 -10.68
N VAL A 169 18.30 15.02 -10.52
CA VAL A 169 17.90 16.38 -10.89
C VAL A 169 17.52 16.44 -12.37
N GLU A 170 18.41 15.97 -13.25
CA GLU A 170 18.17 15.96 -14.70
C GLU A 170 16.93 15.16 -15.08
N TYR A 171 16.71 14.01 -14.43
CA TYR A 171 15.52 13.21 -14.66
C TYR A 171 14.25 13.95 -14.23
N VAL A 172 14.26 14.53 -13.03
CA VAL A 172 13.12 15.24 -12.43
C VAL A 172 12.77 16.47 -13.26
N GLN A 173 13.74 17.33 -13.56
CA GLN A 173 13.55 18.53 -14.37
C GLN A 173 12.98 18.21 -15.74
N ARG A 174 13.59 17.25 -16.44
CA ARG A 174 13.19 16.88 -17.80
C ARG A 174 11.78 16.32 -17.87
N MET A 175 11.32 15.64 -16.82
CA MET A 175 10.05 14.91 -16.84
C MET A 175 8.90 15.67 -16.18
N TYR A 176 9.19 16.49 -15.17
CA TYR A 176 8.20 17.06 -14.27
C TYR A 176 8.44 18.54 -13.94
N MET A 177 9.48 19.14 -14.52
CA MET A 177 9.90 20.53 -14.26
C MET A 177 10.27 20.76 -12.79
N LYS A 178 9.36 21.29 -11.98
CA LYS A 178 9.58 21.59 -10.55
C LYS A 178 8.51 20.92 -9.69
N PRO A 179 8.56 19.58 -9.53
CA PRO A 179 7.55 18.86 -8.77
C PRO A 179 7.75 19.02 -7.25
N ARG A 180 6.75 18.53 -6.51
CA ARG A 180 6.86 18.21 -5.08
C ARG A 180 7.26 16.76 -4.92
N ILE A 181 8.27 16.48 -4.11
CA ILE A 181 8.84 15.15 -3.93
C ILE A 181 8.75 14.78 -2.46
N VAL A 182 8.19 13.61 -2.15
CA VAL A 182 8.03 13.16 -0.78
C VAL A 182 8.85 11.90 -0.54
N PHE A 183 9.82 11.97 0.38
CA PHE A 183 10.62 10.82 0.81
C PHE A 183 10.11 10.23 2.12
N ASP A 184 10.26 8.92 2.30
CA ASP A 184 10.03 8.26 3.59
C ASP A 184 11.09 8.69 4.62
N GLY A 185 10.74 8.50 5.89
CA GLY A 185 11.65 8.48 7.03
C GLY A 185 12.04 7.04 7.38
N TYR A 186 13.33 6.82 7.60
CA TYR A 186 13.91 5.50 7.89
C TYR A 186 14.57 5.40 9.28
N ASN A 187 14.60 6.48 10.06
CA ASN A 187 15.31 6.53 11.35
C ASN A 187 14.41 6.56 12.60
N ASP A 188 13.08 6.64 12.48
CA ASP A 188 12.14 6.86 13.59
C ASP A 188 11.73 5.58 14.36
N GLY A 189 12.64 4.60 14.46
CA GLY A 189 12.41 3.36 15.21
C GLY A 189 11.52 2.34 14.48
N PRO A 190 10.96 1.35 15.20
CA PRO A 190 10.23 0.25 14.59
C PRO A 190 9.01 0.72 13.81
N SER A 191 8.98 0.43 12.52
CA SER A 191 7.87 0.77 11.63
C SER A 191 6.93 -0.42 11.48
N THR A 192 5.64 -0.14 11.22
CA THR A 192 4.68 -1.18 10.78
C THR A 192 5.13 -1.88 9.50
N LYS A 193 6.08 -1.30 8.75
CA LYS A 193 6.70 -1.90 7.56
C LYS A 193 7.99 -2.68 7.85
N ASP A 194 8.45 -2.82 9.09
CA ASP A 194 9.71 -3.53 9.42
C ASP A 194 9.75 -4.95 8.87
N ALA A 195 8.65 -5.69 9.00
CA ALA A 195 8.53 -7.03 8.43
C ALA A 195 8.64 -7.02 6.88
N THR A 196 8.08 -6.01 6.22
CA THR A 196 8.16 -5.80 4.78
C THR A 196 9.57 -5.38 4.34
N HIS A 197 10.25 -4.53 5.11
CA HIS A 197 11.64 -4.11 4.88
C HIS A 197 12.61 -5.28 5.08
N LEU A 198 12.44 -6.08 6.14
CA LEU A 198 13.24 -7.26 6.42
C LEU A 198 13.07 -8.34 5.33
N ARG A 199 11.84 -8.52 4.82
CA ARG A 199 11.56 -9.38 3.67
C ARG A 199 12.23 -8.90 2.39
N ARG A 200 12.13 -7.60 2.07
CA ARG A 200 12.72 -7.02 0.85
C ARG A 200 14.25 -7.03 0.85
N SER A 201 14.87 -7.00 2.03
CA SER A 201 16.32 -7.06 2.21
C SER A 201 16.86 -8.49 2.40
N CYS A 202 16.00 -9.51 2.47
CA CYS A 202 16.37 -10.89 2.82
C CYS A 202 17.21 -10.99 4.12
N GLY A 203 17.06 -10.02 5.04
CA GLY A 203 17.87 -9.92 6.25
C GLY A 203 19.34 -9.51 6.04
N VAL A 204 19.77 -9.21 4.81
CA VAL A 204 21.14 -8.79 4.51
C VAL A 204 21.19 -7.28 4.38
N VAL A 205 21.91 -6.63 5.30
CA VAL A 205 22.09 -5.19 5.34
C VAL A 205 23.54 -4.86 5.03
N GLY A 206 23.79 -3.99 4.04
CA GLY A 206 25.15 -3.50 3.75
C GLY A 206 25.73 -2.68 4.92
N PRO A 207 27.06 -2.46 4.97
CA PRO A 207 27.67 -1.64 6.02
C PRO A 207 27.13 -0.20 5.95
N THR A 208 27.09 0.48 7.10
CA THR A 208 26.80 1.91 7.14
C THR A 208 27.95 2.68 6.50
N ILE A 209 27.65 3.48 5.47
CA ILE A 209 28.60 4.24 4.68
C ILE A 209 28.37 5.72 4.97
N ARG A 210 29.36 6.38 5.58
CA ARG A 210 29.42 7.83 5.61
C ARG A 210 30.04 8.30 4.29
N PHE A 211 29.29 9.07 3.51
CA PHE A 211 29.74 9.56 2.22
C PHE A 211 29.73 11.08 2.17
N ASN A 212 30.51 11.63 1.25
CA ASN A 212 30.41 13.01 0.80
C ASN A 212 30.12 13.03 -0.72
N PRO A 213 29.71 14.18 -1.30
CA PRO A 213 29.33 14.25 -2.71
C PRO A 213 30.43 13.78 -3.68
N GLU A 214 31.71 13.96 -3.35
CA GLU A 214 32.83 13.61 -4.24
C GLU A 214 33.28 12.15 -4.12
N MET A 215 32.80 11.42 -3.12
CA MET A 215 33.11 10.01 -2.98
C MET A 215 32.45 9.19 -4.07
N VAL A 216 33.22 8.27 -4.65
CA VAL A 216 32.72 7.27 -5.59
C VAL A 216 31.86 6.25 -4.86
N CYS A 217 30.64 6.00 -5.36
CA CYS A 217 29.78 4.95 -4.85
C CYS A 217 30.29 3.57 -5.29
N SER A 218 31.10 2.93 -4.44
CA SER A 218 31.62 1.57 -4.66
C SER A 218 30.59 0.47 -4.36
N ALA A 219 29.58 0.77 -3.55
CA ALA A 219 28.52 -0.16 -3.19
C ALA A 219 27.52 -0.34 -4.34
N ARG A 220 26.97 -1.56 -4.47
CA ARG A 220 25.77 -1.75 -5.32
C ARG A 220 24.59 -1.00 -4.71
N LYS A 221 23.81 -0.33 -5.55
CA LYS A 221 22.63 0.46 -5.16
C LYS A 221 21.70 -0.32 -4.23
N GLU A 222 21.40 -1.57 -4.54
CA GLU A 222 20.48 -2.40 -3.77
C GLU A 222 20.99 -2.63 -2.35
N HIS A 223 22.29 -2.91 -2.20
CA HIS A 223 22.91 -3.10 -0.88
C HIS A 223 23.03 -1.80 -0.10
N PHE A 224 23.31 -0.69 -0.79
CA PHE A 224 23.38 0.63 -0.16
C PHE A 224 22.01 1.03 0.39
N LEU A 225 20.95 0.93 -0.43
CA LEU A 225 19.58 1.30 -0.05
C LEU A 225 18.91 0.28 0.88
N ALA A 226 19.46 -0.93 1.05
CA ALA A 226 18.97 -1.88 2.05
C ALA A 226 19.30 -1.45 3.49
N ASN A 227 20.36 -0.65 3.69
CA ASN A 227 20.70 -0.11 5.00
C ASN A 227 19.90 1.17 5.29
N PRO A 228 19.08 1.20 6.37
CA PRO A 228 18.20 2.33 6.66
C PRO A 228 18.99 3.62 6.93
N ASN A 229 20.15 3.55 7.60
CA ASN A 229 20.98 4.73 7.85
C ASN A 229 21.54 5.31 6.55
N ASN A 230 22.02 4.45 5.64
CA ASN A 230 22.52 4.87 4.34
C ASN A 230 21.39 5.47 3.48
N LYS A 231 20.23 4.80 3.49
CA LYS A 231 19.05 5.25 2.77
C LYS A 231 18.59 6.61 3.28
N GLN A 232 18.53 6.80 4.60
CA GLN A 232 18.18 8.08 5.23
C GLN A 232 19.18 9.19 4.85
N ALA A 233 20.47 8.93 5.01
CA ALA A 233 21.51 9.90 4.67
C ALA A 233 21.45 10.30 3.19
N PHE A 234 21.17 9.34 2.30
CA PHE A 234 21.05 9.59 0.88
C PHE A 234 19.78 10.36 0.50
N VAL A 235 18.61 10.08 1.09
CA VAL A 235 17.41 10.89 0.80
C VAL A 235 17.52 12.30 1.32
N GLN A 236 18.21 12.53 2.45
CA GLN A 236 18.51 13.88 2.95
C GLN A 236 19.40 14.64 1.97
N TYR A 237 20.54 14.03 1.60
CA TYR A 237 21.44 14.60 0.61
C TYR A 237 20.74 14.89 -0.74
N LEU A 238 19.98 13.92 -1.25
CA LEU A 238 19.25 14.06 -2.50
C LEU A 238 18.17 15.13 -2.40
N GLY A 239 17.51 15.25 -1.24
CA GLY A 239 16.57 16.32 -0.94
C GLY A 239 17.22 17.69 -1.10
N ASP A 240 18.35 17.92 -0.43
CA ASP A 240 19.10 19.19 -0.52
C ASP A 240 19.51 19.51 -1.97
N VAL A 241 19.92 18.51 -2.75
CA VAL A 241 20.30 18.67 -4.16
C VAL A 241 19.11 19.07 -5.02
N LEU A 242 17.94 18.46 -4.81
CA LEU A 242 16.71 18.77 -5.54
C LEU A 242 16.14 20.14 -5.15
N GLU A 243 16.22 20.53 -3.88
CA GLU A 243 15.78 21.85 -3.40
C GLU A 243 16.63 22.99 -3.95
N LYS A 244 17.95 22.80 -4.04
CA LYS A 244 18.86 23.76 -4.70
C LYS A 244 18.51 24.00 -6.16
N ASP A 245 17.91 23.02 -6.81
CA ASP A 245 17.43 23.09 -8.19
C ASP A 245 16.00 23.66 -8.30
N GLY A 246 15.38 24.00 -7.17
CA GLY A 246 14.07 24.65 -7.09
C GLY A 246 12.88 23.68 -7.09
N CYS A 247 13.11 22.39 -6.85
CA CYS A 247 12.03 21.46 -6.48
C CYS A 247 11.61 21.71 -5.03
N GLN A 248 10.40 21.26 -4.66
CA GLN A 248 10.00 21.22 -3.26
C GLN A 248 10.14 19.79 -2.72
N VAL A 249 10.87 19.61 -1.63
CA VAL A 249 11.07 18.30 -1.02
C VAL A 249 10.39 18.25 0.35
N LEU A 250 9.76 17.13 0.65
CA LEU A 250 9.14 16.86 1.94
C LEU A 250 9.65 15.51 2.46
N HIS A 251 9.89 15.43 3.77
CA HIS A 251 10.30 14.20 4.44
C HIS A 251 9.21 13.75 5.41
N ALA A 252 8.74 12.52 5.24
CA ALA A 252 7.89 11.88 6.22
C ALA A 252 8.72 11.41 7.42
N GLN A 253 8.08 11.31 8.59
CA GLN A 253 8.69 10.71 9.78
C GLN A 253 8.85 9.18 9.63
N GLY A 254 7.92 8.54 8.91
CA GLY A 254 7.98 7.11 8.59
C GLY A 254 7.54 6.90 7.15
N ASP A 255 6.41 6.21 6.97
CA ASP A 255 5.86 5.97 5.65
C ASP A 255 5.36 7.27 4.97
N ALA A 256 5.75 7.48 3.71
CA ALA A 256 5.40 8.67 2.96
C ALA A 256 3.99 8.66 2.37
N ASN A 257 3.27 7.52 2.34
CA ASN A 257 2.02 7.41 1.58
C ASN A 257 0.98 8.45 2.01
N THR A 258 0.79 8.65 3.32
CA THR A 258 -0.14 9.67 3.84
C THR A 258 0.30 11.08 3.47
N LEU A 259 1.60 11.39 3.53
CA LEU A 259 2.12 12.72 3.21
C LEU A 259 2.02 13.02 1.71
N ILE A 260 2.29 12.03 0.85
CA ILE A 260 2.07 12.10 -0.61
C ILE A 260 0.61 12.43 -0.90
N VAL A 261 -0.32 11.69 -0.30
CA VAL A 261 -1.76 11.86 -0.53
C VAL A 261 -2.24 13.23 -0.05
N ARG A 262 -1.87 13.63 1.18
CA ARG A 262 -2.24 14.95 1.71
C ARG A 262 -1.70 16.09 0.84
N THR A 263 -0.46 15.97 0.38
CA THR A 263 0.15 16.95 -0.53
C THR A 263 -0.64 17.03 -1.83
N ALA A 264 -0.93 15.88 -2.45
CA ALA A 264 -1.64 15.81 -3.72
C ALA A 264 -3.08 16.36 -3.63
N VAL A 265 -3.82 16.00 -2.58
CA VAL A 265 -5.18 16.53 -2.35
C VAL A 265 -5.15 18.04 -2.12
N SER A 266 -4.14 18.56 -1.39
CA SER A 266 -4.00 20.00 -1.17
C SER A 266 -3.67 20.75 -2.46
N CYS A 267 -2.79 20.20 -3.32
CA CYS A 267 -2.49 20.76 -4.64
C CYS A 267 -3.73 20.76 -5.55
N ALA A 268 -4.54 19.70 -5.49
CA ALA A 268 -5.76 19.54 -6.29
C ALA A 268 -6.84 20.59 -5.97
N ILE A 269 -6.75 21.31 -4.85
CA ILE A 269 -7.65 22.44 -4.56
C ILE A 269 -7.49 23.54 -5.61
N TYR A 270 -6.26 23.79 -6.07
CA TYR A 270 -5.93 24.95 -6.90
C TYR A 270 -5.60 24.58 -8.34
N LYS A 271 -4.97 23.42 -8.57
CA LYS A 271 -4.43 23.02 -9.87
C LYS A 271 -4.66 21.55 -10.19
N THR A 272 -4.68 21.22 -11.47
CA THR A 272 -4.63 19.82 -11.93
C THR A 272 -3.39 19.17 -11.35
N THR A 273 -3.56 18.05 -10.63
CA THR A 273 -2.47 17.41 -9.89
C THR A 273 -2.26 15.98 -10.38
N VAL A 274 -1.01 15.61 -10.60
CA VAL A 274 -0.61 14.25 -11.02
C VAL A 274 0.31 13.64 -9.98
N VAL A 275 -0.12 12.56 -9.36
CA VAL A 275 0.68 11.73 -8.47
C VAL A 275 1.43 10.68 -9.28
N ILE A 276 2.76 10.65 -9.15
CA ILE A 276 3.60 9.61 -9.74
C ILE A 276 3.99 8.62 -8.64
N GLY A 277 3.44 7.41 -8.69
CA GLY A 277 3.68 6.37 -7.71
C GLY A 277 3.33 4.99 -8.26
N GLU A 278 3.88 3.96 -7.62
CA GLU A 278 3.60 2.56 -7.96
C GLU A 278 2.84 1.80 -6.88
N ASP A 279 2.74 2.37 -5.67
CA ASP A 279 2.07 1.71 -4.55
C ASP A 279 0.54 1.74 -4.71
N THR A 280 -0.09 0.60 -4.45
CA THR A 280 -1.57 0.47 -4.50
C THR A 280 -2.21 1.17 -3.32
N ASP A 281 -1.49 1.25 -2.20
CA ASP A 281 -1.93 1.94 -1.00
C ASP A 281 -2.17 3.44 -1.30
N LEU A 282 -1.38 4.05 -2.20
CA LEU A 282 -1.62 5.42 -2.70
C LEU A 282 -2.96 5.55 -3.42
N LEU A 283 -3.35 4.60 -4.28
CA LEU A 283 -4.63 4.64 -4.99
C LEU A 283 -5.80 4.62 -4.00
N VAL A 284 -5.74 3.71 -3.02
CA VAL A 284 -6.80 3.55 -2.01
C VAL A 284 -6.92 4.83 -1.18
N LEU A 285 -5.79 5.39 -0.72
CA LEU A 285 -5.78 6.62 0.06
C LEU A 285 -6.25 7.84 -0.74
N LEU A 286 -5.86 7.96 -2.02
CA LEU A 286 -6.34 9.03 -2.91
C LEU A 286 -7.85 8.96 -3.10
N LEU A 287 -8.40 7.77 -3.38
CA LEU A 287 -9.84 7.57 -3.51
C LEU A 287 -10.59 7.91 -2.21
N HIS A 288 -10.02 7.56 -1.07
CA HIS A 288 -10.60 7.90 0.22
C HIS A 288 -10.63 9.41 0.47
N HIS A 289 -9.51 10.10 0.25
CA HIS A 289 -9.33 11.51 0.65
C HIS A 289 -9.67 12.57 -0.39
N VAL A 290 -9.82 12.25 -1.69
CA VAL A 290 -10.10 13.26 -2.71
C VAL A 290 -11.47 13.93 -2.49
N ASP A 291 -11.55 15.25 -2.66
CA ASP A 291 -12.81 16.00 -2.71
C ASP A 291 -13.29 16.03 -4.17
N LEU A 292 -14.54 15.62 -4.43
CA LEU A 292 -15.10 15.62 -5.79
C LEU A 292 -15.24 17.03 -6.40
N ARG A 293 -15.10 18.08 -5.58
CA ARG A 293 -15.09 19.49 -6.02
C ARG A 293 -13.69 19.99 -6.38
N SER A 294 -12.64 19.19 -6.20
CA SER A 294 -11.27 19.58 -6.52
C SER A 294 -11.06 19.66 -8.03
N ARG A 295 -9.92 20.26 -8.44
CA ARG A 295 -9.39 20.08 -9.80
C ARG A 295 -9.03 18.61 -10.06
N PRO A 296 -8.82 18.22 -11.33
CA PRO A 296 -8.49 16.84 -11.66
C PRO A 296 -7.26 16.33 -10.89
N LEU A 297 -7.40 15.13 -10.32
CA LEU A 297 -6.35 14.43 -9.58
C LEU A 297 -6.12 13.07 -10.23
N LEU A 298 -4.92 12.87 -10.75
CA LEU A 298 -4.55 11.70 -11.54
C LEU A 298 -3.46 10.91 -10.81
N LEU A 299 -3.58 9.58 -10.78
CA LEU A 299 -2.48 8.70 -10.38
C LEU A 299 -1.87 8.05 -11.63
N LYS A 300 -0.56 8.21 -11.81
CA LYS A 300 0.17 7.66 -12.96
C LYS A 300 1.24 6.68 -12.49
N SER A 301 1.08 5.42 -12.89
CA SER A 301 2.10 4.40 -12.73
C SER A 301 2.93 4.28 -14.01
N ARG A 302 4.26 4.26 -13.86
CA ARG A 302 5.22 4.06 -14.96
C ARG A 302 5.90 2.71 -14.83
N SER A 303 5.16 1.64 -15.12
CA SER A 303 5.75 0.30 -15.29
C SER A 303 6.64 0.24 -16.53
N LYS A 304 7.78 -0.49 -16.42
CA LYS A 304 8.68 -0.76 -17.55
C LYS A 304 8.11 -1.75 -18.57
N THR A 305 7.05 -2.49 -18.22
CA THR A 305 6.57 -3.66 -18.99
C THR A 305 5.09 -3.64 -19.39
N LYS A 306 4.29 -2.67 -18.90
CA LYS A 306 2.87 -2.52 -19.27
C LYS A 306 2.60 -1.09 -19.73
N LYS A 307 1.58 -0.90 -20.60
CA LYS A 307 1.08 0.42 -21.04
C LYS A 307 0.96 1.36 -19.84
N HIS A 308 1.44 2.60 -19.99
CA HIS A 308 1.31 3.66 -18.99
C HIS A 308 -0.11 3.67 -18.43
N ARG A 309 -0.25 3.44 -17.13
CA ARG A 309 -1.54 3.44 -16.47
C ARG A 309 -1.74 4.79 -15.81
N GLN A 310 -2.66 5.56 -16.36
CA GLN A 310 -3.18 6.77 -15.75
C GLN A 310 -4.56 6.45 -15.21
N ILE A 311 -4.83 6.84 -13.98
CA ILE A 311 -6.09 6.63 -13.30
C ILE A 311 -6.60 8.00 -12.90
N ASP A 312 -7.77 8.38 -13.41
CA ASP A 312 -8.51 9.51 -12.87
C ASP A 312 -9.18 9.13 -11.55
N ILE A 313 -8.73 9.76 -10.46
CA ILE A 313 -9.20 9.48 -9.12
C ILE A 313 -10.63 9.99 -8.91
N LEU A 314 -11.02 11.12 -9.51
CA LEU A 314 -12.36 11.68 -9.33
C LEU A 314 -13.38 10.80 -10.05
N SER A 315 -13.12 10.47 -11.32
CA SER A 315 -13.96 9.58 -12.11
C SER A 315 -14.06 8.17 -11.50
N MET A 316 -12.98 7.67 -10.90
CA MET A 316 -13.02 6.40 -10.20
C MET A 316 -13.80 6.47 -8.88
N LYS A 317 -13.73 7.60 -8.15
CA LYS A 317 -14.48 7.80 -6.90
C LYS A 317 -15.98 7.87 -7.13
N THR A 318 -16.44 8.47 -8.23
CA THR A 318 -17.86 8.53 -8.57
C THR A 318 -18.43 7.16 -8.97
N CYS A 319 -17.62 6.27 -9.55
CA CYS A 319 -18.03 4.91 -9.91
C CYS A 319 -17.97 3.89 -8.75
N LEU A 320 -17.28 4.19 -7.65
CA LEU A 320 -17.06 3.25 -6.56
C LEU A 320 -17.73 3.65 -5.25
N ILE A 321 -18.12 2.64 -4.48
CA ILE A 321 -18.53 2.79 -3.09
C ILE A 321 -17.25 2.96 -2.23
N CYS A 322 -16.61 4.14 -2.32
CA CYS A 322 -15.27 4.37 -1.80
C CYS A 322 -15.10 4.23 -0.29
N HIS A 323 -16.18 4.31 0.49
CA HIS A 323 -16.09 4.07 1.94
C HIS A 323 -15.79 2.61 2.28
N LEU A 324 -16.09 1.65 1.38
CA LEU A 324 -15.79 0.22 1.57
C LEU A 324 -14.38 -0.18 1.11
N LEU A 325 -13.65 0.74 0.43
CA LEU A 325 -12.31 0.45 -0.13
C LEU A 325 -11.24 0.13 0.92
N PRO A 326 -11.14 0.82 2.07
CA PRO A 326 -10.18 0.47 3.12
C PRO A 326 -10.39 -0.96 3.63
N PHE A 327 -11.65 -1.38 3.83
CA PHE A 327 -11.99 -2.74 4.21
C PHE A 327 -11.61 -3.75 3.11
N LEU A 328 -11.98 -3.46 1.86
CA LEU A 328 -11.62 -4.30 0.71
C LEU A 328 -10.10 -4.44 0.54
N HIS A 329 -9.35 -3.39 0.83
CA HIS A 329 -7.90 -3.40 0.77
C HIS A 329 -7.31 -4.24 1.91
N ALA A 330 -7.83 -4.08 3.13
CA ALA A 330 -7.41 -4.84 4.30
C ALA A 330 -7.71 -6.35 4.16
N ILE A 331 -8.89 -6.74 3.67
CA ILE A 331 -9.30 -8.16 3.55
C ILE A 331 -8.54 -8.90 2.43
N ASN A 332 -8.13 -8.17 1.39
CA ASN A 332 -7.28 -8.70 0.31
C ASN A 332 -5.79 -8.80 0.69
N GLY A 333 -5.43 -8.30 1.87
CA GLY A 333 -4.07 -8.24 2.39
C GLY A 333 -3.32 -6.98 1.94
N CYS A 334 -2.99 -6.10 2.88
CA CYS A 334 -2.15 -4.91 2.69
C CYS A 334 -0.80 -5.07 3.40
N ASP A 335 -0.01 -3.99 3.51
CA ASP A 335 1.28 -4.04 4.21
C ASP A 335 1.13 -4.37 5.72
N THR A 336 -0.05 -4.14 6.30
CA THR A 336 -0.36 -4.39 7.72
C THR A 336 -1.28 -5.59 7.96
N THR A 337 -1.85 -6.21 6.92
CA THR A 337 -2.77 -7.35 7.05
C THR A 337 -2.44 -8.49 6.07
N SER A 338 -2.61 -9.74 6.52
CA SER A 338 -2.55 -10.90 5.61
C SER A 338 -3.83 -11.06 4.82
N ARG A 339 -3.70 -11.56 3.58
CA ARG A 339 -4.86 -12.02 2.78
C ARG A 339 -5.53 -13.22 3.45
N LEU A 340 -6.87 -13.25 3.42
CA LEU A 340 -7.65 -14.42 3.85
C LEU A 340 -7.29 -15.68 3.05
N PHE A 341 -7.16 -16.81 3.74
CA PHE A 341 -6.88 -18.11 3.11
C PHE A 341 -8.07 -18.56 2.26
N GLY A 342 -7.82 -19.08 1.06
CA GLY A 342 -8.86 -19.66 0.19
C GLY A 342 -9.75 -18.64 -0.54
N VAL A 343 -9.59 -17.33 -0.30
CA VAL A 343 -10.44 -16.30 -0.92
C VAL A 343 -9.78 -15.67 -2.14
N ALA A 344 -10.40 -15.79 -3.32
CA ALA A 344 -9.97 -15.12 -4.55
C ALA A 344 -10.05 -13.57 -4.44
N LYS A 345 -9.09 -12.84 -5.03
CA LYS A 345 -8.91 -11.38 -4.83
C LYS A 345 -10.08 -10.52 -5.33
N GLU A 346 -10.76 -10.99 -6.36
CA GLU A 346 -11.89 -10.28 -6.98
C GLU A 346 -13.20 -10.57 -6.27
N LEU A 347 -13.25 -11.62 -5.43
CA LEU A 347 -14.48 -12.08 -4.80
C LEU A 347 -15.12 -11.02 -3.89
N PRO A 348 -14.38 -10.32 -3.00
CA PRO A 348 -14.97 -9.25 -2.19
C PRO A 348 -15.51 -8.08 -3.03
N LEU A 349 -14.83 -7.75 -4.13
CA LEU A 349 -15.26 -6.71 -5.08
C LEU A 349 -16.51 -7.10 -5.88
N LYS A 350 -16.58 -8.36 -6.34
CA LYS A 350 -17.74 -8.92 -7.03
C LYS A 350 -18.94 -8.97 -6.08
N LYS A 351 -18.72 -9.39 -4.83
CA LYS A 351 -19.76 -9.55 -3.80
C LYS A 351 -20.38 -8.25 -3.31
N ILE A 352 -19.61 -7.17 -3.12
CA ILE A 352 -20.20 -5.85 -2.80
C ILE A 352 -21.24 -5.39 -3.83
N LYS A 353 -21.09 -5.83 -5.09
CA LYS A 353 -22.03 -5.49 -6.18
C LYS A 353 -23.23 -6.44 -6.27
N THR A 354 -23.13 -7.66 -5.75
CA THR A 354 -24.11 -8.73 -5.99
C THR A 354 -24.78 -9.28 -4.74
N ASP A 355 -24.30 -8.94 -3.55
CA ASP A 355 -24.67 -9.57 -2.28
C ASP A 355 -24.95 -8.47 -1.23
N ALA A 356 -26.24 -8.28 -0.93
CA ALA A 356 -26.71 -7.21 -0.05
C ALA A 356 -26.28 -7.43 1.41
N ASP A 357 -26.31 -8.68 1.89
CA ASP A 357 -25.95 -9.02 3.27
C ASP A 357 -24.44 -8.82 3.48
N PHE A 358 -23.63 -9.24 2.51
CA PHE A 358 -22.20 -8.95 2.53
C PHE A 358 -21.95 -7.44 2.55
N LYS A 359 -22.65 -6.67 1.72
CA LYS A 359 -22.51 -5.21 1.68
C LYS A 359 -22.85 -4.56 3.03
N THR A 360 -23.95 -4.94 3.67
CA THR A 360 -24.34 -4.42 5.00
C THR A 360 -23.31 -4.79 6.10
N ALA A 361 -22.76 -6.01 6.05
CA ALA A 361 -21.70 -6.41 6.97
C ALA A 361 -20.42 -5.58 6.78
N VAL A 362 -20.05 -5.27 5.53
CA VAL A 362 -18.89 -4.40 5.25
C VAL A 362 -19.18 -2.95 5.65
N GLU A 363 -20.39 -2.44 5.43
CA GLU A 363 -20.78 -1.08 5.82
C GLU A 363 -20.64 -0.86 7.33
N THR A 364 -20.96 -1.86 8.14
CA THR A 364 -20.78 -1.85 9.61
C THR A 364 -19.32 -1.64 10.03
N PHE A 365 -18.37 -2.12 9.23
CA PHE A 365 -16.94 -1.95 9.47
C PHE A 365 -16.38 -0.58 9.08
N CYS A 366 -17.10 0.16 8.24
CA CYS A 366 -16.66 1.42 7.67
C CYS A 366 -17.35 2.65 8.29
N THR A 367 -18.27 2.42 9.22
CA THR A 367 -18.84 3.40 10.17
C THR A 367 -18.04 3.44 11.46
#